data_AF-A0A1R0FWX0-F1
#
_entry.id   AF-A0A1R0FWX0-F1
#
_cell.length_a   1.000
_cell.length_b   1.000
_cell.length_c   1.000
_cell.angle_alpha   90.00
_cell.angle_beta   90.00
_cell.angle_gamma   90.00
#
_symmetry.space_group_name_H-M   'P 1'
#
loop_
_entity.id
_entity.type
_entity.pdbx_description
1 polymer ?
#
loop_
_entity_poly.entity_id
_entity_poly.type
_entity_poly.pdbx_seq_one_letter_code
_entity_poly.pdbx_strand_id
1 'polypeptide(L)'
;MTVQSWRALRTKKYQLSLRLFLLLNAVSALFTLFFPLFAVKALSVPALLILVMSTLLLAWHRKYVDKRINLPFISIVFGLLWALHIFLKYNALGHNDYYFLLIALLSVLFIGSIAFANNIIAFTLHSLPSVAVCLWLNGSEHGLRIFYFMALPMAGIAIQHVIQKRYDGFAQQLMYKLLEERETLNGLSMLDPLTGLYNRRGLQHRLDTLLALSNAKHYVLLLDIDHFKAYNDHYGHMMGDQALIRVSAAIRDSVRSRDVVARFGGEEFMVLLTAVDPQQAQAAAERIRQKVYDLKIPHMFNESVATNVTVSIGIAPLVEQDIDAAVARADKALYEAKSLGRNSTLVSDDLRVNCPSA
;
A
#
# COMPACT_ATOMS: atom_id res chain seq x y z
N MET A 1 1.09 5.84 -0.55
CA MET A 1 1.85 4.78 0.14
C MET A 1 0.89 3.70 0.59
N THR A 2 1.04 2.46 0.14
CA THR A 2 0.27 1.33 0.67
C THR A 2 0.81 0.91 2.04
N VAL A 3 0.01 0.20 2.85
CA VAL A 3 0.46 -0.42 4.12
C VAL A 3 1.72 -1.27 3.91
N GLN A 4 1.84 -1.93 2.75
CA GLN A 4 3.02 -2.69 2.35
C GLN A 4 4.27 -1.81 2.17
N SER A 5 4.14 -0.65 1.52
CA SER A 5 5.27 0.29 1.34
C SER A 5 5.79 0.84 2.68
N TRP A 6 4.90 1.11 3.64
CA TRP A 6 5.27 1.56 4.98
C TRP A 6 5.98 0.45 5.78
N ARG A 7 5.47 -0.79 5.73
CA ARG A 7 6.12 -1.95 6.37
C ARG A 7 7.50 -2.22 5.77
N ALA A 8 7.67 -2.06 4.46
CA ALA A 8 8.95 -2.20 3.78
C ALA A 8 9.95 -1.12 4.25
N LEU A 9 9.52 0.14 4.34
CA LEU A 9 10.36 1.24 4.84
C LEU A 9 10.81 1.00 6.28
N ARG A 10 9.88 0.57 7.16
CA ARG A 10 10.20 0.25 8.56
C ARG A 10 11.22 -0.89 8.67
N THR A 11 11.08 -1.91 7.81
CA THR A 11 12.03 -3.03 7.75
C THR A 11 13.41 -2.59 7.27
N LYS A 12 13.49 -1.70 6.26
CA LYS A 12 14.77 -1.13 5.81
C LYS A 12 15.46 -0.29 6.89
N LYS A 13 14.71 0.58 7.59
CA LYS A 13 15.25 1.37 8.72
C LYS A 13 15.81 0.46 9.81
N TYR A 14 15.12 -0.63 10.13
CA TYR A 14 15.57 -1.63 11.10
C TYR A 14 16.87 -2.31 10.69
N GLN A 15 16.95 -2.79 9.45
CA GLN A 15 18.15 -3.45 8.90
C GLN A 15 19.35 -2.51 8.88
N LEU A 16 19.13 -1.23 8.56
CA LEU A 16 20.19 -0.23 8.57
C LEU A 16 20.73 0.01 9.98
N SER A 17 19.85 0.19 10.97
CA SER A 17 20.20 0.34 12.39
C SER A 17 21.02 -0.85 12.90
N LEU A 18 20.61 -2.08 12.59
CA LEU A 18 21.35 -3.29 12.95
C LEU A 18 22.74 -3.36 12.29
N ARG A 19 22.84 -3.08 10.99
CA ARG A 19 24.14 -3.11 10.29
C ARG A 19 25.09 -2.03 10.81
N LEU A 20 24.57 -0.84 11.07
CA LEU A 20 25.34 0.27 11.64
C LEU A 20 25.82 -0.07 13.06
N PHE A 21 24.96 -0.66 13.88
CA PHE A 21 25.31 -1.17 15.21
C PHE A 21 26.47 -2.17 15.16
N LEU A 22 26.34 -3.21 14.32
CA LEU A 22 27.36 -4.26 14.21
C LEU A 22 28.68 -3.71 13.67
N LEU A 23 28.63 -2.84 12.66
CA LEU A 23 29.80 -2.18 12.08
C LEU A 23 30.54 -1.34 13.11
N LEU A 24 29.85 -0.45 13.82
CA LEU A 24 30.45 0.44 14.82
C LEU A 24 31.06 -0.36 15.98
N ASN A 25 30.42 -1.44 16.42
CA ASN A 25 30.99 -2.35 17.41
C ASN A 25 32.24 -3.07 16.90
N ALA A 26 32.24 -3.57 15.65
CA ALA A 26 33.42 -4.20 15.07
C ALA A 26 34.60 -3.23 14.97
N VAL A 27 34.35 -2.01 14.47
CA VAL A 27 35.38 -0.98 14.37
C VAL A 27 35.91 -0.61 15.75
N SER A 28 35.03 -0.34 16.71
CA SER A 28 35.45 0.03 18.07
C SER A 28 36.25 -1.07 18.74
N ALA A 29 35.82 -2.33 18.66
CA ALA A 29 36.57 -3.47 19.20
C ALA A 29 37.92 -3.68 18.51
N LEU A 30 37.99 -3.48 17.19
CA LEU A 30 39.26 -3.52 16.44
C LEU A 30 40.23 -2.44 16.95
N PHE A 31 39.76 -1.19 17.09
CA PHE A 31 40.58 -0.11 17.64
C PHE A 31 41.06 -0.42 19.06
N THR A 32 40.19 -0.92 19.93
CA THR A 32 40.54 -1.32 21.30
C THR A 32 41.63 -2.40 21.35
N LEU A 33 41.63 -3.36 20.42
CA LEU A 33 42.59 -4.47 20.39
C LEU A 33 43.94 -4.08 19.79
N PHE A 34 43.95 -3.28 18.72
CA PHE A 34 45.17 -2.98 17.94
C PHE A 34 45.82 -1.64 18.30
N PHE A 35 45.07 -0.71 18.89
CA PHE A 35 45.55 0.61 19.30
C PHE A 35 45.29 0.83 20.79
N PRO A 36 46.01 0.11 21.68
CA PRO A 36 45.83 0.29 23.12
C PRO A 36 46.23 1.72 23.49
N LEU A 37 45.27 2.49 24.01
CA LEU A 37 45.47 3.87 24.48
C LEU A 37 46.50 3.98 25.62
N PHE A 38 46.84 2.86 26.26
CA PHE A 38 47.71 2.78 27.43
C PHE A 38 48.72 1.62 27.29
N ALA A 39 49.82 1.68 28.04
CA ALA A 39 50.97 0.77 27.91
C ALA A 39 50.68 -0.72 28.22
N VAL A 40 49.51 -1.05 28.79
CA VAL A 40 49.14 -2.43 29.13
C VAL A 40 48.58 -3.17 27.91
N LYS A 41 49.40 -4.04 27.32
CA LYS A 41 49.04 -4.96 26.23
C LYS A 41 48.25 -6.21 26.71
N ALA A 42 47.32 -6.04 27.65
CA ALA A 42 46.40 -7.11 28.02
C ALA A 42 45.26 -7.21 26.99
N LEU A 43 45.20 -8.31 26.25
CA LEU A 43 44.13 -8.63 25.31
C LEU A 43 42.86 -9.00 26.10
N SER A 44 41.75 -8.29 25.88
CA SER A 44 40.49 -8.57 26.56
C SER A 44 39.64 -9.55 25.74
N VAL A 45 39.38 -10.73 26.31
CA VAL A 45 38.49 -11.73 25.69
C VAL A 45 37.14 -11.14 25.27
N PRO A 46 36.48 -10.26 26.06
CA PRO A 46 35.21 -9.66 25.64
C PRO A 46 35.33 -8.79 24.38
N ALA A 47 36.43 -8.04 24.18
CA ALA A 47 36.60 -7.23 22.97
C ALA A 47 36.81 -8.10 21.72
N LEU A 48 37.53 -9.23 21.87
CA LEU A 48 37.65 -10.21 20.79
C LEU A 48 36.28 -10.82 20.43
N LEU A 49 35.46 -11.17 21.42
CA LEU A 49 34.11 -11.67 21.21
C LEU A 49 33.22 -10.64 20.50
N ILE A 50 33.29 -9.35 20.89
CA ILE A 50 32.57 -8.26 20.21
C ILE A 50 32.97 -8.19 18.74
N LEU A 51 34.28 -8.21 18.43
CA LEU A 51 34.77 -8.16 17.05
C LEU A 51 34.29 -9.37 16.22
N VAL A 52 34.44 -10.58 16.76
CA VAL A 52 34.05 -11.83 16.08
C VAL A 52 32.53 -11.89 15.88
N MET A 53 31.73 -11.63 16.92
CA MET A 53 30.28 -11.65 16.79
C MET A 53 29.78 -10.58 15.83
N SER A 54 30.30 -9.35 15.91
CA SER A 54 29.90 -8.28 14.99
C SER A 54 30.19 -8.60 13.53
N THR A 55 31.38 -9.13 13.24
CA THR A 55 31.78 -9.47 11.87
C THR A 55 30.98 -10.66 11.32
N LEU A 56 30.79 -11.71 12.11
CA LEU A 56 29.99 -12.88 11.73
C LEU A 56 28.51 -12.53 11.53
N LEU A 57 27.91 -11.77 12.46
CA LEU A 57 26.51 -11.36 12.34
C LEU A 57 26.30 -10.41 11.15
N LEU A 58 27.26 -9.53 10.86
CA LEU A 58 27.19 -8.64 9.70
C LEU A 58 27.26 -9.44 8.39
N ALA A 59 28.18 -10.42 8.30
CA ALA A 59 28.29 -11.31 7.15
C ALA A 59 27.03 -12.18 6.97
N TRP A 60 26.51 -12.73 8.08
CA TRP A 60 25.29 -13.53 8.09
C TRP A 60 24.07 -12.71 7.65
N HIS A 61 23.88 -11.52 8.21
CA HIS A 61 22.76 -10.66 7.87
C HIS A 61 22.86 -10.08 6.45
N ARG A 62 24.07 -10.00 5.87
CA ARG A 62 24.25 -9.69 4.44
C ARG A 62 23.74 -10.83 3.55
N LYS A 63 23.87 -12.09 3.98
CA LYS A 63 23.39 -13.28 3.27
C LYS A 63 21.89 -13.56 3.50
N TYR A 64 21.38 -13.27 4.70
CA TYR A 64 20.00 -13.56 5.11
C TYR A 64 19.24 -12.29 5.52
N VAL A 65 19.04 -11.38 4.57
CA VAL A 65 18.47 -10.04 4.81
C VAL A 65 17.05 -10.09 5.40
N ASP A 66 16.27 -11.11 5.06
CA ASP A 66 14.87 -11.25 5.50
C ASP A 66 14.72 -11.81 6.92
N LYS A 67 15.78 -12.38 7.50
CA LYS A 67 15.73 -12.92 8.87
C LYS A 67 15.94 -11.79 9.89
N ARG A 68 14.91 -11.58 10.72
CA ARG A 68 14.95 -10.55 11.77
C ARG A 68 15.72 -11.05 12.98
N ILE A 69 16.80 -10.35 13.32
CA ILE A 69 17.48 -10.52 14.60
C ILE A 69 16.88 -9.58 15.62
N ASN A 70 16.57 -10.04 16.84
CA ASN A 70 15.98 -9.21 17.89
C ASN A 70 16.97 -8.14 18.39
N LEU A 71 16.69 -6.86 18.06
CA LEU A 71 17.60 -5.74 18.34
C LEU A 71 17.78 -5.47 19.85
N PRO A 72 16.73 -5.40 20.69
CA PRO A 72 16.87 -5.36 22.14
C PRO A 72 17.78 -6.46 22.72
N PHE A 73 17.62 -7.69 22.26
CA PHE A 73 18.40 -8.83 22.74
C PHE A 73 19.89 -8.70 22.38
N ILE A 74 20.21 -8.36 21.13
CA ILE A 74 21.60 -8.10 20.73
C ILE A 74 22.18 -6.91 21.51
N SER A 75 21.38 -5.88 21.72
CA SER A 75 21.83 -4.65 22.40
C SER A 75 22.29 -4.94 23.82
N ILE A 76 21.52 -5.71 24.61
CA ILE A 76 21.92 -6.08 25.97
C ILE A 76 23.15 -6.98 26.00
N VAL A 77 23.25 -7.95 25.07
CA VAL A 77 24.42 -8.85 24.99
C VAL A 77 25.70 -8.05 24.74
N PHE A 78 25.71 -7.17 23.76
CA PHE A 78 26.87 -6.32 23.47
C PHE A 78 27.15 -5.31 24.59
N GLY A 79 26.11 -4.76 25.21
CA GLY A 79 26.25 -3.87 26.37
C GLY A 79 26.95 -4.54 27.56
N LEU A 80 26.58 -5.80 27.86
CA LEU A 80 27.23 -6.60 28.90
C LEU A 80 28.69 -6.95 28.55
N LEU A 81 28.99 -7.25 27.28
CA LEU A 81 30.36 -7.51 26.84
C LEU A 81 31.26 -6.28 26.96
N TRP A 82 30.75 -5.09 26.60
CA TRP A 82 31.47 -3.83 26.81
C TRP A 82 31.68 -3.54 28.30
N ALA A 83 30.65 -3.75 29.13
CA ALA A 83 30.76 -3.58 30.57
C ALA A 83 31.84 -4.50 31.18
N LEU A 84 31.85 -5.77 30.77
CA LEU A 84 32.88 -6.75 31.19
C LEU A 84 34.27 -6.36 30.68
N HIS A 85 34.39 -5.88 29.45
CA HIS A 85 35.65 -5.37 28.91
C HIS A 85 36.21 -4.22 29.77
N ILE A 86 35.37 -3.23 30.08
CA ILE A 86 35.73 -2.06 30.88
C ILE A 86 36.22 -2.50 32.26
N PHE A 87 35.47 -3.39 32.93
CA PHE A 87 35.83 -3.91 34.24
C PHE A 87 37.20 -4.61 34.27
N LEU A 88 37.42 -5.56 33.36
CA LEU A 88 38.67 -6.32 33.31
C LEU A 88 39.88 -5.43 32.97
N LYS A 89 39.70 -4.48 32.04
CA LYS A 89 40.79 -3.60 31.60
C LYS A 89 41.13 -2.56 32.67
N TYR A 90 40.12 -2.01 33.35
CA TYR A 90 40.34 -1.06 34.45
C TYR A 90 41.17 -1.70 35.58
N ASN A 91 40.83 -2.92 35.99
CA ASN A 91 41.58 -3.64 37.03
C ASN A 91 43.02 -3.95 36.60
N ALA A 92 43.27 -4.17 35.30
CA ALA A 92 44.59 -4.45 34.75
C ALA A 92 45.48 -3.19 34.62
N LEU A 93 44.91 -1.99 34.53
CA LEU A 93 45.65 -0.72 34.41
C LEU A 93 46.25 -0.22 35.73
N GLY A 94 45.86 -0.82 36.86
CA GLY A 94 46.13 -0.27 38.19
C GLY A 94 45.08 0.77 38.56
N HIS A 95 44.54 0.67 39.79
CA HIS A 95 43.36 1.42 40.23
C HIS A 95 43.66 2.94 40.24
N ASN A 96 43.26 3.67 39.18
CA ASN A 96 42.99 5.12 39.13
C ASN A 96 42.98 5.72 37.71
N ASP A 97 42.96 4.92 36.63
CA ASP A 97 42.89 5.49 35.29
C ASP A 97 41.46 5.92 34.90
N TYR A 98 41.04 7.06 35.45
CA TYR A 98 39.76 7.70 35.19
C TYR A 98 39.55 8.03 33.70
N TYR A 99 40.62 8.37 32.99
CA TYR A 99 40.55 8.72 31.56
C TYR A 99 40.14 7.52 30.71
N PHE A 100 40.59 6.30 31.07
CA PHE A 100 40.11 5.08 30.41
C PHE A 100 38.59 4.91 30.54
N LEU A 101 38.03 5.05 31.75
CA LEU A 101 36.58 4.90 31.97
C LEU A 101 35.77 5.90 31.15
N LEU A 102 36.23 7.14 31.05
CA LEU A 102 35.58 8.17 30.23
C LEU A 102 35.60 7.83 28.73
N ILE A 103 36.77 7.47 28.19
CA ILE A 103 36.91 7.17 26.75
C ILE A 103 36.09 5.93 26.39
N ALA A 104 36.10 4.90 27.23
CA ALA A 104 35.30 3.70 27.02
C ALA A 104 33.80 4.00 27.06
N LEU A 105 33.35 4.77 28.06
CA LEU A 105 31.95 5.17 28.18
C LEU A 105 31.49 6.02 26.98
N LEU A 106 32.31 7.00 26.56
CA LEU A 106 32.03 7.83 25.39
C LEU A 106 31.90 6.98 24.12
N SER A 107 32.77 5.98 23.94
CA SER A 107 32.73 5.07 22.80
C SER A 107 31.43 4.26 22.77
N VAL A 108 31.03 3.66 23.90
CA VAL A 108 29.78 2.88 24.00
C VAL A 108 28.55 3.77 23.75
N LEU A 109 28.52 4.96 24.34
CA LEU A 109 27.42 5.92 24.15
C LEU A 109 27.34 6.38 22.69
N PHE A 110 28.48 6.67 22.05
CA PHE A 110 28.53 7.08 20.65
C PHE A 110 27.99 5.99 19.70
N ILE A 111 28.41 4.73 19.89
CA ILE A 111 27.88 3.58 19.16
C ILE A 111 26.36 3.51 19.32
N GLY A 112 25.89 3.59 20.56
CA GLY A 112 24.47 3.53 20.88
C GLY A 112 23.67 4.66 20.24
N SER A 113 24.12 5.91 20.36
CA SER A 113 23.40 7.09 19.85
C SER A 113 23.25 7.08 18.34
N ILE A 114 24.27 6.64 17.61
CA ILE A 114 24.21 6.57 16.15
C ILE A 114 23.36 5.37 15.70
N ALA A 115 23.63 4.19 16.26
CA ALA A 115 22.98 2.96 15.83
C ALA A 115 21.49 2.93 16.20
N PHE A 116 21.10 3.51 17.34
CA PHE A 116 19.77 3.41 17.91
C PHE A 116 19.05 4.75 18.03
N ALA A 117 19.38 5.72 17.17
CA ALA A 117 18.74 7.05 17.12
C ALA A 117 17.20 7.02 17.14
N ASN A 118 16.59 5.94 16.62
CA ASN A 118 15.14 5.74 16.56
C ASN A 118 14.61 4.63 17.49
N ASN A 119 15.44 4.07 18.38
CA ASN A 119 15.07 2.98 19.28
C ASN A 119 15.67 3.16 20.68
N ILE A 120 14.98 3.95 21.50
CA ILE A 120 15.44 4.29 22.85
C ILE A 120 15.63 3.05 23.75
N ILE A 121 14.83 2.00 23.55
CA ILE A 121 14.93 0.76 24.33
C ILE A 121 16.23 0.02 24.00
N ALA A 122 16.59 -0.09 22.73
CA ALA A 122 17.86 -0.71 22.32
C ALA A 122 19.06 0.10 22.83
N PHE A 123 18.98 1.43 22.75
CA PHE A 123 20.01 2.32 23.29
C PHE A 123 20.24 2.13 24.79
N THR A 124 19.16 2.10 25.58
CA THR A 124 19.26 1.96 27.04
C THR A 124 19.81 0.59 27.41
N LEU A 125 19.30 -0.48 26.79
CA LEU A 125 19.79 -1.84 27.03
C LEU A 125 21.28 -2.02 26.69
N HIS A 126 21.76 -1.35 25.63
CA HIS A 126 23.17 -1.38 25.26
C HIS A 126 24.05 -0.58 26.22
N SER A 127 23.64 0.63 26.58
CA SER A 127 24.52 1.57 27.26
C SER A 127 24.51 1.37 28.78
N LEU A 128 23.36 1.03 29.36
CA LEU A 128 23.15 0.95 30.82
C LEU A 128 24.13 0.01 31.54
N PRO A 129 24.52 -1.17 31.03
CA PRO A 129 25.51 -2.01 31.70
C PRO A 129 26.89 -1.33 31.83
N SER A 130 27.35 -0.65 30.77
CA SER A 130 28.64 0.05 30.78
C SER A 130 28.60 1.28 31.69
N VAL A 131 27.48 2.01 31.66
CA VAL A 131 27.18 3.08 32.63
C VAL A 131 27.32 2.59 34.07
N ALA A 132 26.66 1.48 34.40
CA ALA A 132 26.64 0.94 35.77
C ALA A 132 28.03 0.53 36.25
N VAL A 133 28.83 -0.14 35.39
CA VAL A 133 30.21 -0.50 35.71
C VAL A 133 31.09 0.74 35.92
N CYS A 134 30.97 1.76 35.06
CA CYS A 134 31.73 3.00 35.24
C CYS A 134 31.37 3.72 36.54
N LEU A 135 30.10 3.76 36.92
CA LEU A 135 29.67 4.34 38.20
C LEU A 135 30.19 3.55 39.41
N TRP A 136 30.18 2.22 39.33
CA TRP A 136 30.69 1.35 40.38
C TRP A 136 32.19 1.54 40.61
N LEU A 137 32.99 1.58 39.54
CA LEU A 137 34.45 1.61 39.64
C LEU A 137 35.02 2.97 40.03
N ASN A 138 34.27 4.06 39.81
CA ASN A 138 34.79 5.42 39.93
C ASN A 138 34.54 6.09 41.30
N GLY A 139 33.85 5.41 42.23
CA GLY A 139 33.51 5.96 43.54
C GLY A 139 32.62 7.22 43.49
N SER A 140 32.46 7.89 44.63
CA SER A 140 31.56 9.07 44.77
C SER A 140 32.12 10.37 44.20
N GLU A 141 33.45 10.52 44.10
CA GLU A 141 34.11 11.80 43.77
C GLU A 141 33.94 12.24 42.30
N HIS A 142 33.64 11.31 41.39
CA HIS A 142 33.60 11.57 39.95
C HIS A 142 32.25 11.21 39.29
N GLY A 143 31.24 10.83 40.08
CA GLY A 143 29.91 10.47 39.60
C GLY A 143 29.21 11.59 38.82
N LEU A 144 29.40 12.86 39.23
CA LEU A 144 28.84 14.01 38.52
C LEU A 144 29.35 14.13 37.08
N ARG A 145 30.63 13.82 36.83
CA ARG A 145 31.20 13.89 35.47
C ARG A 145 30.63 12.81 34.57
N ILE A 146 30.48 11.59 35.08
CA ILE A 146 29.83 10.48 34.38
C ILE A 146 28.38 10.85 34.01
N PHE A 147 27.66 11.51 34.92
CA PHE A 147 26.31 12.01 34.65
C PHE A 147 26.28 13.02 33.49
N TYR A 148 27.22 13.98 33.45
CA TYR A 148 27.34 14.92 32.32
C TYR A 148 27.58 14.20 30.97
N PHE A 149 28.42 13.17 30.94
CA PHE A 149 28.67 12.38 29.73
C PHE A 149 27.45 11.60 29.25
N MET A 150 26.50 11.27 30.12
CA MET A 150 25.23 10.62 29.74
C MET A 150 24.15 11.62 29.35
N ALA A 151 24.11 12.78 30.01
CA ALA A 151 23.05 13.76 29.81
C ALA A 151 22.93 14.21 28.34
N LEU A 152 24.06 14.51 27.69
CA LEU A 152 24.07 15.01 26.31
C LEU A 152 23.60 13.95 25.28
N PRO A 153 24.14 12.72 25.24
CA PRO A 153 23.63 11.66 24.36
C PRO A 153 22.17 11.30 24.61
N MET A 154 21.74 11.24 25.88
CA MET A 154 20.34 10.95 26.23
C MET A 154 19.40 12.06 25.75
N ALA A 155 19.77 13.33 25.98
CA ALA A 155 19.00 14.47 25.49
C ALA A 155 18.94 14.46 23.95
N GLY A 156 20.06 14.18 23.27
CA GLY A 156 20.12 14.05 21.82
C GLY A 156 19.17 12.98 21.28
N ILE A 157 19.15 11.78 21.87
CA ILE A 157 18.23 10.70 21.46
C ILE A 157 16.78 11.04 21.78
N ALA A 158 16.51 11.65 22.93
CA ALA A 158 15.15 12.08 23.28
C ALA A 158 14.61 13.12 22.28
N ILE A 159 15.42 14.13 21.93
CA ILE A 159 15.08 15.14 20.93
C ILE A 159 14.87 14.48 19.56
N GLN A 160 15.80 13.61 19.14
CA GLN A 160 15.69 12.88 17.88
C GLN A 160 14.42 12.03 17.81
N HIS A 161 14.05 11.36 18.91
CA HIS A 161 12.83 10.57 19.00
C HIS A 161 11.57 11.44 18.85
N VAL A 162 11.53 12.60 19.50
CA VAL A 162 10.41 13.56 19.36
C VAL A 162 10.33 14.09 17.93
N ILE A 163 11.46 14.48 17.34
CA ILE A 163 11.54 14.96 15.95
C ILE A 163 11.03 13.89 14.99
N GLN A 164 11.51 12.64 15.13
CA GLN A 164 11.08 11.53 14.28
C GLN A 164 9.57 11.27 14.41
N LYS A 165 9.02 11.31 15.63
CA LYS A 165 7.59 11.14 15.87
C LYS A 165 6.76 12.25 15.21
N ARG A 166 7.24 13.49 15.22
CA ARG A 166 6.61 14.62 14.51
C ARG A 166 6.66 14.45 12.99
N TYR A 167 7.80 14.06 12.43
CA TYR A 167 7.93 13.80 11.00
C TYR A 167 7.00 12.66 10.54
N ASP A 168 6.93 11.57 11.30
CA ASP A 168 6.05 10.45 10.97
C ASP A 168 4.56 10.88 10.99
N GLY A 169 4.15 11.70 11.96
CA GLY A 169 2.81 12.26 12.02
C GLY A 169 2.48 13.22 10.87
N PHE A 170 3.40 14.13 10.53
CA PHE A 170 3.25 15.04 9.39
C PHE A 170 3.16 14.28 8.06
N ALA A 171 4.02 13.27 7.86
CA ALA A 171 4.01 12.45 6.65
C ALA A 171 2.68 11.69 6.48
N GLN A 172 2.09 11.22 7.59
CA GLN A 172 0.76 10.59 7.57
C GLN A 172 -0.32 11.59 7.16
N GLN A 173 -0.35 12.78 7.76
CA GLN A 173 -1.33 13.82 7.44
C GLN A 173 -1.25 14.25 5.97
N LEU A 174 -0.04 14.48 5.45
CA LEU A 174 0.18 14.83 4.05
C LEU A 174 -0.31 13.72 3.12
N MET A 175 -0.07 12.46 3.47
CA MET A 175 -0.57 11.31 2.70
C MET A 175 -2.10 11.28 2.64
N TYR A 176 -2.78 11.49 3.77
CA TYR A 176 -4.24 11.52 3.81
C TYR A 176 -4.79 12.65 2.92
N LYS A 177 -4.21 13.85 3.02
CA LYS A 177 -4.63 14.99 2.20
C LYS A 177 -4.45 14.72 0.70
N LEU A 178 -3.35 14.10 0.29
CA LEU A 178 -3.12 13.72 -1.11
C LEU A 178 -4.14 12.68 -1.61
N LEU A 179 -4.54 11.74 -0.76
CA LEU A 179 -5.56 10.74 -1.12
C LEU A 179 -6.92 11.41 -1.32
N GLU A 180 -7.30 12.32 -0.42
CA GLU A 180 -8.54 13.10 -0.50
C GLU A 180 -8.57 14.00 -1.75
N GLU A 181 -7.49 14.72 -2.04
CA GLU A 181 -7.36 15.52 -3.27
C GLU A 181 -7.47 14.63 -4.53
N ARG A 182 -6.88 13.43 -4.49
CA ARG A 182 -6.99 12.48 -5.60
C ARG A 182 -8.42 11.96 -5.78
N GLU A 183 -9.14 11.70 -4.69
CA GLU A 183 -10.56 11.30 -4.74
C GLU A 183 -11.45 12.42 -5.24
N THR A 184 -11.23 13.67 -4.81
CA THR A 184 -11.99 14.82 -5.31
C THR A 184 -11.75 15.07 -6.79
N LEU A 185 -10.49 15.00 -7.26
CA LEU A 185 -10.15 15.10 -8.69
C LEU A 185 -10.78 13.96 -9.51
N ASN A 186 -10.73 12.72 -9.02
CA ASN A 186 -11.40 11.60 -9.66
C ASN A 186 -12.92 11.79 -9.69
N GLY A 187 -13.50 12.32 -8.60
CA GLY A 187 -14.92 12.66 -8.53
C GLY A 187 -15.30 13.71 -9.56
N LEU A 188 -14.45 14.73 -9.77
CA LEU A 188 -14.66 15.79 -10.77
C LEU A 188 -14.49 15.31 -12.22
N SER A 189 -13.81 14.18 -12.46
CA SER A 189 -13.73 13.60 -13.80
C SER A 189 -15.11 13.24 -14.32
N MET A 190 -15.40 13.58 -15.59
CA MET A 190 -16.60 13.11 -16.29
C MET A 190 -16.41 11.71 -16.91
N LEU A 191 -15.18 11.20 -16.94
CA LEU A 191 -14.81 9.93 -17.56
C LEU A 191 -14.42 8.90 -16.50
N ASP A 192 -14.73 7.64 -16.78
CA ASP A 192 -14.26 6.48 -16.05
C ASP A 192 -12.76 6.23 -16.37
N PRO A 193 -11.88 6.17 -15.37
CA PRO A 193 -10.44 6.09 -15.61
C PRO A 193 -9.98 4.75 -16.18
N LEU A 194 -10.77 3.68 -16.07
CA LEU A 194 -10.42 2.37 -16.61
C LEU A 194 -10.78 2.26 -18.09
N THR A 195 -12.01 2.64 -18.44
CA THR A 195 -12.59 2.41 -19.77
C THR A 195 -12.52 3.63 -20.69
N GLY A 196 -12.32 4.83 -20.13
CA GLY A 196 -12.38 6.10 -20.86
C GLY A 196 -13.79 6.52 -21.30
N LEU A 197 -14.82 5.73 -20.97
CA LEU A 197 -16.22 6.08 -21.19
C LEU A 197 -16.67 7.17 -20.21
N TYR A 198 -17.86 7.75 -20.42
CA TYR A 198 -18.45 8.59 -19.40
C TYR A 198 -18.69 7.78 -18.12
N ASN A 199 -18.48 8.39 -16.95
CA ASN A 199 -19.00 7.84 -15.71
C ASN A 199 -20.44 8.32 -15.48
N ARG A 200 -21.10 7.86 -14.40
CA ARG A 200 -22.47 8.27 -14.05
C ARG A 200 -22.67 9.80 -14.04
N ARG A 201 -21.66 10.56 -13.60
CA ARG A 201 -21.71 12.04 -13.58
C ARG A 201 -21.60 12.65 -14.99
N GLY A 202 -20.65 12.18 -15.79
CA GLY A 202 -20.48 12.64 -17.17
C GLY A 202 -21.69 12.32 -18.04
N LEU A 203 -22.33 11.18 -17.79
CA LEU A 203 -23.60 10.80 -18.40
C LEU A 203 -24.72 11.81 -18.07
N GLN A 204 -24.92 12.14 -16.79
CA GLN A 204 -25.94 13.10 -16.37
C GLN A 204 -25.73 14.46 -17.04
N HIS A 205 -24.50 14.97 -17.03
CA HIS A 205 -24.17 16.24 -17.68
C HIS A 205 -24.46 16.22 -19.19
N ARG A 206 -24.23 15.08 -19.86
CA ARG A 206 -24.56 14.92 -21.29
C ARG A 206 -26.06 14.81 -21.54
N LEU A 207 -26.80 14.14 -20.66
CA LEU A 207 -28.25 14.03 -20.72
C LEU A 207 -28.90 15.42 -20.66
N ASP A 208 -28.51 16.24 -19.68
CA ASP A 208 -29.05 17.59 -19.50
C ASP A 208 -28.87 18.45 -20.77
N THR A 209 -27.73 18.28 -21.45
CA THR A 209 -27.44 18.99 -22.71
C THR A 209 -28.28 18.45 -23.87
N LEU A 210 -28.44 17.13 -23.99
CA LEU A 210 -29.08 16.49 -25.15
C LEU A 210 -30.61 16.60 -25.10
N LEU A 211 -31.21 16.48 -23.92
CA LEU A 211 -32.67 16.56 -23.74
C LEU A 211 -33.20 17.97 -23.95
N ALA A 212 -32.38 19.00 -23.69
CA ALA A 212 -32.72 20.39 -23.99
C ALA A 212 -32.81 20.68 -25.52
N LEU A 213 -32.22 19.83 -26.37
CA LEU A 213 -32.01 20.14 -27.79
C LEU A 213 -33.00 19.45 -28.75
N SER A 214 -33.82 18.49 -28.29
CA SER A 214 -34.66 17.70 -29.20
C SER A 214 -35.90 17.07 -28.56
N ASN A 215 -37.03 17.13 -29.28
CA ASN A 215 -38.22 16.30 -29.01
C ASN A 215 -38.15 14.92 -29.73
N ALA A 216 -36.97 14.48 -30.15
CA ALA A 216 -36.81 13.19 -30.82
C ALA A 216 -37.03 12.02 -29.85
N LYS A 217 -37.31 10.84 -30.41
CA LYS A 217 -37.39 9.61 -29.62
C LYS A 217 -35.99 9.16 -29.21
N HIS A 218 -35.82 8.87 -27.92
CA HIS A 218 -34.57 8.42 -27.31
C HIS A 218 -34.80 7.08 -26.62
N TYR A 219 -33.76 6.25 -26.56
CA TYR A 219 -33.80 4.95 -25.90
C TYR A 219 -32.61 4.78 -24.96
N VAL A 220 -32.88 4.18 -23.81
CA VAL A 220 -31.88 3.78 -22.82
C VAL A 220 -31.65 2.29 -22.96
N LEU A 221 -30.39 1.91 -23.12
CA LEU A 221 -29.93 0.53 -23.03
C LEU A 221 -29.13 0.40 -21.74
N LEU A 222 -29.51 -0.55 -20.89
CA LEU A 222 -28.74 -0.95 -19.72
C LEU A 222 -28.13 -2.32 -19.99
N LEU A 223 -26.82 -2.43 -19.81
CA LEU A 223 -26.04 -3.61 -20.14
C LEU A 223 -25.30 -4.09 -18.91
N ASP A 224 -25.16 -5.40 -18.78
CA ASP A 224 -24.38 -6.02 -17.72
C ASP A 224 -23.63 -7.25 -18.27
N ILE A 225 -22.38 -7.41 -17.83
CA ILE A 225 -21.56 -8.55 -18.22
C ILE A 225 -21.98 -9.79 -17.44
N ASP A 226 -22.41 -10.81 -18.17
CA ASP A 226 -22.92 -12.04 -17.59
C ASP A 226 -21.84 -12.77 -16.77
N HIS A 227 -22.17 -13.10 -15.52
CA HIS A 227 -21.30 -13.85 -14.60
C HIS A 227 -19.91 -13.20 -14.39
N PHE A 228 -19.82 -11.87 -14.40
CA PHE A 228 -18.55 -11.16 -14.26
C PHE A 228 -17.88 -11.33 -12.89
N LYS A 229 -18.67 -11.45 -11.81
CA LYS A 229 -18.13 -11.84 -10.49
C LYS A 229 -17.37 -13.17 -10.55
N ALA A 230 -17.97 -14.19 -11.18
CA ALA A 230 -17.31 -15.49 -11.35
C ALA A 230 -16.05 -15.38 -12.21
N TYR A 231 -16.06 -14.52 -13.24
CA TYR A 231 -14.86 -14.24 -14.04
C TYR A 231 -13.73 -13.67 -13.15
N ASN A 232 -14.03 -12.65 -12.33
CA ASN A 232 -13.05 -12.05 -11.43
C ASN A 232 -12.51 -13.02 -10.38
N ASP A 233 -13.38 -13.85 -9.81
CA ASP A 233 -13.00 -14.81 -8.78
C ASP A 233 -12.00 -15.86 -9.30
N HIS A 234 -12.06 -16.22 -10.58
CA HIS A 234 -11.20 -17.25 -11.18
C HIS A 234 -9.98 -16.70 -11.92
N TYR A 235 -10.13 -15.58 -12.65
CA TYR A 235 -9.04 -15.00 -13.46
C TYR A 235 -8.33 -13.84 -12.78
N GLY A 236 -8.86 -13.36 -11.65
CA GLY A 236 -8.35 -12.22 -10.90
C GLY A 236 -8.76 -10.87 -11.49
N HIS A 237 -8.80 -9.85 -10.62
CA HIS A 237 -9.25 -8.51 -10.97
C HIS A 237 -8.50 -7.86 -12.15
N MET A 238 -7.20 -8.14 -12.32
CA MET A 238 -6.44 -7.58 -13.45
C MET A 238 -6.95 -8.09 -14.82
N MET A 239 -7.38 -9.35 -14.89
CA MET A 239 -7.98 -9.90 -16.12
C MET A 239 -9.40 -9.37 -16.30
N GLY A 240 -10.14 -9.15 -15.20
CA GLY A 240 -11.43 -8.47 -15.23
C GLY A 240 -11.34 -7.07 -15.81
N ASP A 241 -10.36 -6.29 -15.35
CA ASP A 241 -10.11 -4.94 -15.85
C ASP A 241 -9.83 -4.93 -17.37
N GLN A 242 -9.04 -5.89 -17.86
CA GLN A 242 -8.80 -6.05 -19.30
C GLN A 242 -10.07 -6.41 -20.07
N ALA A 243 -10.92 -7.29 -19.50
CA ALA A 243 -12.20 -7.63 -20.12
C ALA A 243 -13.12 -6.40 -20.20
N LEU A 244 -13.21 -5.60 -19.14
CA LEU A 244 -13.99 -4.36 -19.12
C LEU A 244 -13.52 -3.36 -20.18
N ILE A 245 -12.21 -3.17 -20.35
CA ILE A 245 -11.65 -2.29 -21.40
C ILE A 245 -12.04 -2.76 -22.80
N ARG A 246 -11.98 -4.07 -23.06
CA ARG A 246 -12.33 -4.63 -24.38
C ARG A 246 -13.82 -4.53 -24.65
N VAL A 247 -14.66 -4.83 -23.65
CA VAL A 247 -16.12 -4.71 -23.74
C VAL A 247 -16.51 -3.25 -23.95
N SER A 248 -15.93 -2.30 -23.20
CA SER A 248 -16.24 -0.88 -23.35
C SER A 248 -15.92 -0.35 -24.76
N ALA A 249 -14.79 -0.78 -25.33
CA ALA A 249 -14.43 -0.46 -26.71
C ALA A 249 -15.44 -1.03 -27.71
N ALA A 250 -15.84 -2.30 -27.54
CA ALA A 250 -16.84 -2.93 -28.40
C ALA A 250 -18.21 -2.23 -28.35
N ILE A 251 -18.66 -1.81 -27.15
CA ILE A 251 -19.90 -1.03 -27.00
C ILE A 251 -19.77 0.32 -27.73
N ARG A 252 -18.68 1.05 -27.50
CA ARG A 252 -18.43 2.38 -28.11
C ARG A 252 -18.40 2.32 -29.63
N ASP A 253 -17.76 1.31 -30.20
CA ASP A 253 -17.68 1.10 -31.64
C ASP A 253 -18.99 0.53 -32.25
N SER A 254 -19.93 0.14 -31.39
CA SER A 254 -21.25 -0.35 -31.79
C SER A 254 -22.31 0.75 -31.78
N VAL A 255 -21.97 2.02 -31.56
CA VAL A 255 -22.95 3.11 -31.55
C VAL A 255 -22.38 4.37 -32.21
N ARG A 256 -23.25 5.29 -32.64
CA ARG A 256 -22.84 6.48 -33.39
C ARG A 256 -22.14 7.45 -32.45
N SER A 257 -21.20 8.26 -32.96
CA SER A 257 -20.44 9.23 -32.14
C SER A 257 -21.30 10.17 -31.29
N ARG A 258 -22.52 10.49 -31.74
CA ARG A 258 -23.51 11.29 -31.01
C ARG A 258 -24.20 10.58 -29.84
N ASP A 259 -24.22 9.25 -29.86
CA ASP A 259 -24.82 8.45 -28.78
C ASP A 259 -23.88 8.44 -27.57
N VAL A 260 -24.47 8.50 -26.38
CA VAL A 260 -23.72 8.56 -25.12
C VAL A 260 -23.49 7.15 -24.60
N VAL A 261 -22.25 6.83 -24.26
CA VAL A 261 -21.88 5.54 -23.66
C VAL A 261 -21.20 5.82 -22.34
N ALA A 262 -21.69 5.18 -21.29
CA ALA A 262 -21.20 5.35 -19.94
C ALA A 262 -21.00 4.01 -19.24
N ARG A 263 -19.99 3.94 -18.36
CA ARG A 263 -19.89 2.90 -17.35
C ARG A 263 -20.71 3.34 -16.14
N PHE A 264 -21.84 2.67 -15.94
CA PHE A 264 -22.85 3.05 -14.96
C PHE A 264 -22.52 2.50 -13.56
N GLY A 265 -21.94 1.30 -13.52
CA GLY A 265 -21.52 0.59 -12.31
C GLY A 265 -20.23 -0.21 -12.53
N GLY A 266 -19.95 -1.17 -11.63
CA GLY A 266 -18.73 -1.99 -11.72
C GLY A 266 -18.62 -2.75 -13.05
N GLU A 267 -19.63 -3.54 -13.38
CA GLU A 267 -19.74 -4.34 -14.62
C GLU A 267 -20.91 -3.90 -15.52
N GLU A 268 -21.55 -2.79 -15.15
CA GLU A 268 -22.75 -2.27 -15.80
C GLU A 268 -22.41 -1.09 -16.70
N PHE A 269 -22.99 -1.09 -17.90
CA PHE A 269 -22.86 -0.02 -18.88
C PHE A 269 -24.23 0.53 -19.24
N MET A 270 -24.28 1.80 -19.61
CA MET A 270 -25.49 2.44 -20.08
C MET A 270 -25.21 3.14 -21.41
N VAL A 271 -26.14 2.99 -22.36
CA VAL A 271 -26.09 3.67 -23.64
C VAL A 271 -27.37 4.47 -23.83
N LEU A 272 -27.22 5.75 -24.16
CA LEU A 272 -28.32 6.61 -24.61
C LEU A 272 -28.27 6.72 -26.13
N LEU A 273 -29.24 6.12 -26.81
CA LEU A 273 -29.43 6.25 -28.24
C LEU A 273 -30.28 7.48 -28.55
N THR A 274 -29.81 8.29 -29.49
CA THR A 274 -30.43 9.58 -29.81
C THR A 274 -31.12 9.60 -31.17
N ALA A 275 -32.36 10.08 -31.20
CA ALA A 275 -33.17 10.20 -32.41
C ALA A 275 -33.28 8.88 -33.19
N VAL A 276 -33.71 7.82 -32.48
CA VAL A 276 -33.90 6.48 -33.04
C VAL A 276 -35.32 5.98 -32.81
N ASP A 277 -35.78 5.10 -33.70
CA ASP A 277 -37.04 4.37 -33.55
C ASP A 277 -36.81 3.05 -32.74
N PRO A 278 -37.87 2.33 -32.33
CA PRO A 278 -37.71 1.11 -31.55
C PRO A 278 -36.90 0.01 -32.25
N GLN A 279 -37.03 -0.12 -33.58
CA GLN A 279 -36.35 -1.16 -34.35
C GLN A 279 -34.85 -0.87 -34.44
N GLN A 280 -34.47 0.40 -34.61
CA GLN A 280 -33.09 0.86 -34.56
C GLN A 280 -32.47 0.66 -33.17
N ALA A 281 -33.24 0.89 -32.10
CA ALA A 281 -32.77 0.65 -30.73
C ALA A 281 -32.48 -0.84 -30.48
N GLN A 282 -33.40 -1.73 -30.88
CA GLN A 282 -33.20 -3.17 -30.82
C GLN A 282 -32.00 -3.63 -31.67
N ALA A 283 -31.89 -3.15 -32.91
CA ALA A 283 -30.77 -3.48 -33.79
C ALA A 283 -29.42 -3.01 -33.24
N ALA A 284 -29.38 -1.85 -32.56
CA ALA A 284 -28.17 -1.37 -31.88
C ALA A 284 -27.81 -2.25 -30.68
N ALA A 285 -28.79 -2.64 -29.86
CA ALA A 285 -28.58 -3.55 -28.73
C ALA A 285 -28.04 -4.90 -29.21
N GLU A 286 -28.66 -5.51 -30.21
CA GLU A 286 -28.24 -6.81 -30.73
C GLU A 286 -26.84 -6.74 -31.37
N ARG A 287 -26.54 -5.63 -32.06
CA ARG A 287 -25.18 -5.38 -32.58
C ARG A 287 -24.15 -5.29 -31.45
N ILE A 288 -24.46 -4.61 -30.35
CA ILE A 288 -23.57 -4.56 -29.17
C ILE A 288 -23.36 -5.97 -28.61
N ARG A 289 -24.45 -6.71 -28.37
CA ARG A 289 -24.42 -8.07 -27.83
C ARG A 289 -23.52 -8.99 -28.67
N GLN A 290 -23.73 -9.00 -29.98
CA GLN A 290 -22.96 -9.83 -30.90
C GLN A 290 -21.49 -9.39 -30.95
N LYS A 291 -21.21 -8.08 -30.99
CA LYS A 291 -19.83 -7.59 -31.05
C LYS A 291 -19.03 -7.91 -29.79
N VAL A 292 -19.67 -7.92 -28.62
CA VAL A 292 -19.05 -8.38 -27.37
C VAL A 292 -18.78 -9.88 -27.41
N TYR A 293 -19.75 -10.68 -27.87
CA TYR A 293 -19.56 -12.13 -28.06
C TYR A 293 -18.38 -12.45 -28.99
N ASP A 294 -18.25 -11.69 -30.08
CA ASP A 294 -17.20 -11.85 -31.09
C ASP A 294 -15.80 -11.43 -30.62
N LEU A 295 -15.66 -10.78 -29.46
CA LEU A 295 -14.36 -10.53 -28.83
C LEU A 295 -13.66 -11.84 -28.42
N LYS A 296 -14.42 -12.93 -28.27
CA LYS A 296 -13.93 -14.27 -27.88
C LYS A 296 -13.03 -14.20 -26.63
N ILE A 297 -13.44 -13.39 -25.64
CA ILE A 297 -12.75 -13.34 -24.35
C ILE A 297 -13.10 -14.63 -23.61
N PRO A 298 -12.13 -15.51 -23.31
CA PRO A 298 -12.43 -16.80 -22.70
C PRO A 298 -13.07 -16.65 -21.32
N HIS A 299 -14.21 -17.32 -21.10
CA HIS A 299 -14.87 -17.39 -19.80
C HIS A 299 -15.36 -18.82 -19.56
N MET A 300 -14.48 -19.67 -19.05
CA MET A 300 -14.77 -21.09 -18.82
C MET A 300 -15.69 -21.34 -17.62
N PHE A 301 -16.02 -20.29 -16.85
CA PHE A 301 -16.90 -20.39 -15.69
C PHE A 301 -18.30 -19.81 -15.98
N ASN A 302 -18.65 -19.80 -17.27
CA ASN A 302 -19.94 -19.37 -17.82
C ASN A 302 -20.56 -20.46 -18.72
N GLU A 303 -20.24 -21.75 -18.50
CA GLU A 303 -20.62 -22.87 -19.38
C GLU A 303 -22.13 -22.98 -19.62
N SER A 304 -22.96 -22.53 -18.68
CA SER A 304 -24.42 -22.50 -18.82
C SER A 304 -24.92 -21.51 -19.88
N VAL A 305 -24.09 -20.56 -20.31
CA VAL A 305 -24.45 -19.50 -21.28
C VAL A 305 -23.53 -19.55 -22.50
N ALA A 306 -22.20 -19.49 -22.30
CA ALA A 306 -21.18 -19.57 -23.35
C ALA A 306 -19.77 -19.77 -22.77
N THR A 307 -18.83 -20.26 -23.58
CA THR A 307 -17.40 -20.34 -23.20
C THR A 307 -16.66 -19.00 -23.29
N ASN A 308 -17.38 -17.92 -23.62
CA ASN A 308 -16.84 -16.57 -23.79
C ASN A 308 -17.64 -15.58 -22.93
N VAL A 309 -17.07 -14.40 -22.68
CA VAL A 309 -17.77 -13.28 -22.05
C VAL A 309 -18.98 -12.88 -22.91
N THR A 310 -20.14 -12.76 -22.28
CA THR A 310 -21.41 -12.31 -22.89
C THR A 310 -22.01 -11.15 -22.11
N VAL A 311 -22.97 -10.47 -22.73
CA VAL A 311 -23.72 -9.38 -22.09
C VAL A 311 -25.21 -9.59 -22.27
N SER A 312 -25.97 -9.22 -21.25
CA SER A 312 -27.42 -9.09 -21.32
C SER A 312 -27.80 -7.61 -21.40
N ILE A 313 -28.86 -7.27 -22.15
CA ILE A 313 -29.24 -5.88 -22.43
C ILE A 313 -30.73 -5.66 -22.22
N GLY A 314 -31.09 -4.72 -21.35
CA GLY A 314 -32.44 -4.18 -21.22
C GLY A 314 -32.60 -2.89 -22.01
N ILE A 315 -33.71 -2.74 -22.73
CA ILE A 315 -33.98 -1.60 -23.61
C ILE A 315 -35.28 -0.92 -23.14
N ALA A 316 -35.26 0.39 -22.97
CA ALA A 316 -36.47 1.15 -22.63
C ALA A 316 -36.55 2.48 -23.39
N PRO A 317 -37.76 2.92 -23.81
CA PRO A 317 -37.94 4.25 -24.35
C PRO A 317 -37.78 5.29 -23.25
N LEU A 318 -37.14 6.41 -23.60
CA LEU A 318 -37.13 7.61 -22.77
C LEU A 318 -38.39 8.42 -23.09
N VAL A 319 -39.28 8.51 -22.11
CA VAL A 319 -40.59 9.16 -22.22
C VAL A 319 -40.57 10.40 -21.32
N GLU A 320 -41.08 11.52 -21.82
CA GLU A 320 -41.19 12.79 -21.06
C GLU A 320 -39.86 13.28 -20.46
N GLN A 321 -38.72 12.88 -21.06
CA GLN A 321 -37.37 13.19 -20.58
C GLN A 321 -37.07 12.67 -19.15
N ASP A 322 -37.89 11.77 -18.62
CA ASP A 322 -37.67 11.13 -17.32
C ASP A 322 -36.68 9.96 -17.45
N ILE A 323 -35.41 10.27 -17.23
CA ILE A 323 -34.32 9.30 -17.34
C ILE A 323 -34.39 8.25 -16.25
N ASP A 324 -34.77 8.61 -15.02
CA ASP A 324 -34.80 7.69 -13.90
C ASP A 324 -35.87 6.61 -14.12
N ALA A 325 -37.05 7.01 -14.63
CA ALA A 325 -38.08 6.06 -15.01
C ALA A 325 -37.68 5.17 -16.21
N ALA A 326 -36.95 5.72 -17.19
CA ALA A 326 -36.44 4.94 -18.32
C ALA A 326 -35.39 3.92 -17.88
N VAL A 327 -34.47 4.31 -16.99
CA VAL A 327 -33.46 3.42 -16.40
C VAL A 327 -34.14 2.31 -15.59
N ALA A 328 -35.15 2.63 -14.77
CA ALA A 328 -35.88 1.62 -14.01
C ALA A 328 -36.61 0.60 -14.91
N ARG A 329 -37.16 1.05 -16.05
CA ARG A 329 -37.76 0.14 -17.06
C ARG A 329 -36.71 -0.72 -17.75
N ALA A 330 -35.56 -0.14 -18.11
CA ALA A 330 -34.46 -0.87 -18.74
C ALA A 330 -33.86 -1.91 -17.78
N ASP A 331 -33.73 -1.57 -16.49
CA ASP A 331 -33.26 -2.48 -15.44
C ASP A 331 -34.18 -3.69 -15.28
N LYS A 332 -35.50 -3.46 -15.25
CA LYS A 332 -36.46 -4.57 -15.22
C LYS A 332 -36.34 -5.47 -16.46
N ALA A 333 -36.17 -4.90 -17.64
CA ALA A 333 -35.95 -5.67 -18.87
C ALA A 333 -34.62 -6.43 -18.86
N LEU A 334 -33.56 -5.84 -18.31
CA LEU A 334 -32.26 -6.48 -18.14
C LEU A 334 -32.33 -7.65 -17.16
N TYR A 335 -33.03 -7.48 -16.04
CA TYR A 335 -33.26 -8.54 -15.07
C TYR A 335 -33.94 -9.76 -15.71
N GLU A 336 -34.96 -9.53 -16.54
CA GLU A 336 -35.66 -10.60 -17.26
C GLU A 336 -34.81 -11.21 -18.38
N ALA A 337 -34.00 -10.42 -19.08
CA ALA A 337 -33.02 -10.96 -20.03
C ALA A 337 -32.03 -11.93 -19.33
N LYS A 338 -31.62 -11.62 -18.09
CA LYS A 338 -30.80 -12.50 -17.26
C LYS A 338 -31.55 -13.74 -16.77
N SER A 339 -32.85 -13.63 -16.49
CA SER A 339 -33.69 -14.76 -16.06
C SER A 339 -33.94 -15.76 -17.21
N LEU A 340 -34.04 -15.27 -18.45
CA LEU A 340 -34.27 -16.05 -19.68
C LEU A 340 -33.03 -16.78 -20.23
N GLY A 341 -31.95 -16.87 -19.46
CA GLY A 341 -30.74 -17.58 -19.87
C GLY A 341 -29.57 -16.69 -20.30
N ARG A 342 -29.67 -15.36 -20.09
CA ARG A 342 -28.60 -14.37 -20.37
C ARG A 342 -28.23 -14.28 -21.86
N ASN A 343 -27.17 -13.51 -22.18
CA ASN A 343 -26.73 -13.28 -23.56
C ASN A 343 -27.88 -12.94 -24.51
N SER A 344 -28.75 -12.04 -24.06
CA SER A 344 -29.99 -11.71 -24.76
C SER A 344 -30.33 -10.22 -24.59
N THR A 345 -31.23 -9.74 -25.46
CA THR A 345 -31.74 -8.36 -25.41
C THR A 345 -33.24 -8.38 -25.19
N LEU A 346 -33.78 -7.52 -24.31
CA LEU A 346 -35.21 -7.44 -24.05
C LEU A 346 -35.69 -5.98 -24.03
N VAL A 347 -36.84 -5.71 -24.64
CA VAL A 347 -37.49 -4.38 -24.56
C VAL A 347 -38.51 -4.35 -23.43
N SER A 348 -38.58 -3.25 -22.69
CA SER A 348 -39.51 -3.06 -21.58
C SER A 348 -40.98 -3.22 -21.97
N ASP A 349 -41.33 -2.95 -23.23
CA ASP A 349 -42.71 -3.06 -23.72
C ASP A 349 -43.12 -4.52 -23.96
N ASP A 350 -42.17 -5.41 -24.28
CA ASP A 350 -42.42 -6.85 -24.48
C ASP A 350 -42.80 -7.55 -23.16
N LEU A 351 -42.42 -6.96 -22.01
CA LEU A 351 -42.83 -7.42 -20.68
C LEU A 351 -44.35 -7.29 -20.45
N ARG A 352 -45.03 -6.38 -21.17
CA ARG A 352 -46.49 -6.23 -21.06
C ARG A 352 -47.25 -7.31 -21.82
N VAL A 353 -46.65 -7.96 -22.81
CA VAL A 353 -47.30 -8.97 -23.66
C VAL A 353 -47.33 -10.34 -22.98
N ASN A 354 -46.40 -10.62 -22.05
CA ASN A 354 -46.27 -11.91 -21.36
C ASN A 354 -46.91 -11.96 -19.96
N CYS A 355 -47.57 -10.90 -19.51
CA CYS A 355 -48.49 -10.99 -18.36
C CYS A 355 -49.88 -11.38 -18.88
N PRO A 356 -50.43 -12.56 -18.55
CA PRO A 356 -51.85 -12.77 -18.76
C PRO A 356 -52.59 -11.72 -17.94
N SER A 357 -53.45 -10.95 -18.60
CA SER A 357 -54.43 -10.08 -17.95
C SER A 357 -55.19 -10.90 -16.92
N ALA A 358 -54.98 -10.59 -15.64
CA ALA A 358 -55.77 -11.12 -14.54
C ALA A 358 -57.14 -10.43 -14.49
#